data_AF-A0A7C2DUY3-F1
#
_entry.id   AF-A0A7C2DUY3-F1
#
_cell.length_a   1.000
_cell.length_b   1.000
_cell.length_c   1.000
_cell.angle_alpha   90.00
_cell.angle_beta   90.00
_cell.angle_gamma   90.00
#
_symmetry.space_group_name_H-M   'P 1'
#
loop_
_entity.id
_entity.type
_entity.pdbx_description
1 polymer ?
#
loop_
_entity_poly.entity_id
_entity_poly.type
_entity_poly.pdbx_seq_one_letter_code
_entity_poly.pdbx_strand_id
1 'polypeptide(L)'
;MSKLKITYYTRRWSQRVSLNVKKTSTGWHISHIAINGDTDPEGHPILERNLVQDNVHFPKDVGHFLGHVWYLLEEGVIDEARAQEMLEDIGQWISSCETSQPTWRGWNC
;
A
#
# COMPACT_ATOMS: atom_id res chain seq x y z
N MET A 1 9.45 -17.96 2.66
CA MET A 1 9.20 -16.52 2.57
C MET A 1 7.77 -16.33 2.13
N SER A 2 6.91 -15.85 3.02
CA SER A 2 5.54 -15.50 2.70
C SER A 2 5.53 -14.33 1.72
N LYS A 3 4.60 -14.34 0.76
CA LYS A 3 4.40 -13.22 -0.15
C LYS A 3 3.52 -12.19 0.55
N LEU A 4 4.14 -11.18 1.13
CA LEU A 4 3.39 -10.06 1.71
C LEU A 4 2.75 -9.23 0.59
N LYS A 5 1.57 -8.68 0.88
CA LYS A 5 0.83 -7.83 -0.06
C LYS A 5 0.07 -6.72 0.65
N ILE A 6 -0.10 -5.61 -0.07
CA ILE A 6 -1.05 -4.55 0.28
C ILE A 6 -2.18 -4.63 -0.75
N THR A 7 -3.42 -4.84 -0.29
CA THR A 7 -4.60 -4.93 -1.15
C THR A 7 -5.50 -3.73 -0.93
N TYR A 8 -5.85 -3.01 -2.00
CA TYR A 8 -6.74 -1.85 -1.91
C TYR A 8 -7.74 -1.79 -3.07
N TYR A 9 -8.86 -1.12 -2.85
CA TYR A 9 -9.84 -0.83 -3.90
C TYR A 9 -9.41 0.38 -4.73
N THR A 10 -9.65 0.33 -6.04
CA THR A 10 -9.45 1.44 -6.97
C THR A 10 -10.68 1.61 -7.84
N ARG A 11 -11.22 2.85 -7.92
CA ARG A 11 -12.37 3.16 -8.76
C ARG A 11 -12.06 3.01 -10.25
N ARG A 12 -10.83 3.32 -10.67
CA ARG A 12 -10.37 3.23 -12.06
C ARG A 12 -10.68 1.87 -12.68
N TRP A 13 -10.48 0.81 -11.91
CA TRP A 13 -10.71 -0.56 -12.35
C TRP A 13 -11.95 -1.20 -11.71
N SER A 14 -12.63 -0.48 -10.81
CA SER A 14 -13.79 -0.96 -10.04
C SER A 14 -13.54 -2.31 -9.35
N GLN A 15 -12.32 -2.54 -8.87
CA GLN A 15 -11.90 -3.79 -8.25
C GLN A 15 -10.83 -3.56 -7.18
N ARG A 16 -10.57 -4.61 -6.38
CA ARG A 16 -9.39 -4.64 -5.51
C ARG A 16 -8.17 -5.06 -6.32
N VAL A 17 -7.06 -4.39 -6.10
CA VAL A 17 -5.74 -4.69 -6.67
C VAL A 17 -4.75 -4.92 -5.53
N SER A 18 -3.66 -5.64 -5.81
CA SER A 18 -2.64 -5.95 -4.82
C SER A 18 -1.25 -5.56 -5.29
N LEU A 19 -0.50 -4.85 -4.44
CA LEU A 19 0.95 -4.68 -4.59
C LEU A 19 1.65 -5.81 -3.84
N ASN A 20 2.64 -6.44 -4.47
CA ASN A 20 3.53 -7.34 -3.74
C ASN A 20 4.52 -6.49 -2.95
N VAL A 21 4.75 -6.85 -1.70
CA VAL A 21 5.76 -6.24 -0.83
C VAL A 21 6.71 -7.31 -0.34
N LYS A 22 7.99 -7.03 -0.38
CA LYS A 22 9.03 -7.89 0.18
C LYS A 22 9.98 -7.06 1.00
N LYS A 23 10.18 -7.45 2.27
CA LYS A 23 11.15 -6.79 3.14
C LYS A 23 12.57 -6.93 2.58
N THR A 24 13.33 -5.84 2.56
CA THR A 24 14.78 -5.79 2.32
C THR A 24 15.49 -5.32 3.59
N SER A 25 16.83 -5.26 3.56
CA SER A 25 17.63 -4.72 4.67
C SER A 25 17.53 -3.20 4.82
N THR A 26 17.02 -2.49 3.81
CA THR A 26 16.95 -1.01 3.79
C THR A 26 15.54 -0.47 3.63
N GLY A 27 14.53 -1.34 3.48
CA GLY A 27 13.15 -0.94 3.25
C GLY A 27 12.34 -2.04 2.58
N TRP A 28 11.53 -1.69 1.57
CA TRP A 28 10.73 -2.66 0.82
C TRP A 28 11.15 -2.75 -0.64
N HIS A 29 11.00 -3.94 -1.20
CA HIS A 29 10.81 -4.10 -2.63
C HIS A 29 9.30 -4.16 -2.90
N ILE A 30 8.77 -3.15 -3.57
CA ILE A 30 7.36 -3.07 -3.95
C ILE A 30 7.27 -3.41 -5.43
N SER A 31 6.33 -4.27 -5.82
CA SER A 31 6.11 -4.60 -7.22
C SER A 31 4.66 -4.81 -7.63
N HIS A 32 4.36 -4.22 -8.79
CA HIS A 32 3.16 -4.44 -9.59
C HIS A 32 3.53 -4.44 -11.08
N ILE A 33 2.53 -4.46 -11.98
CA ILE A 33 2.72 -4.62 -13.43
C ILE A 33 3.70 -3.59 -14.02
N ALA A 34 3.51 -2.30 -13.72
CA ALA A 34 4.24 -1.21 -14.40
C ALA A 34 5.28 -0.51 -13.52
N ILE A 35 5.03 -0.41 -12.20
CA ILE A 35 5.87 0.33 -11.27
C ILE A 35 6.33 -0.64 -10.18
N ASN A 36 7.64 -0.84 -10.13
CA ASN A 36 8.30 -1.72 -9.18
C ASN A 36 9.69 -1.17 -8.83
N GLY A 37 10.21 -1.55 -7.67
CA GLY A 37 11.54 -1.15 -7.23
C GLY A 37 11.75 -1.27 -5.74
N ASP A 38 13.01 -1.07 -5.36
CA ASP A 38 13.41 -0.94 -3.96
C ASP A 38 13.10 0.46 -3.45
N THR A 39 12.78 0.54 -2.16
CA THR A 39 12.32 1.72 -1.45
C THR A 39 12.95 1.79 -0.06
N ASP A 40 12.79 2.93 0.58
CA ASP A 40 12.99 3.06 2.02
C ASP A 40 11.90 2.30 2.82
N PRO A 41 11.95 2.28 4.16
CA PRO A 41 10.93 1.61 4.96
C PRO A 41 9.51 2.15 4.74
N GLU A 42 9.35 3.40 4.32
CA GLU A 42 8.05 4.03 4.08
C GLU A 42 7.48 3.73 2.69
N GLY A 43 8.23 3.01 1.84
CA GLY A 43 7.79 2.64 0.50
C GLY A 43 7.98 3.76 -0.53
N HIS A 44 8.75 4.80 -0.23
CA HIS A 44 8.99 5.90 -1.16
C HIS A 44 10.00 5.49 -2.24
N PRO A 45 9.77 5.86 -3.52
CA PRO A 45 8.59 6.53 -4.07
C PRO A 45 7.54 5.55 -4.63
N ILE A 46 7.78 4.23 -4.55
CA ILE A 46 7.08 3.23 -5.37
C ILE A 46 5.62 3.02 -4.91
N LEU A 47 5.34 3.09 -3.60
CA LEU A 47 3.97 2.99 -3.08
C LEU A 47 3.08 4.09 -3.67
N GLU A 48 3.47 5.35 -3.47
CA GLU A 48 2.71 6.50 -3.95
C GLU A 48 2.60 6.52 -5.47
N ARG A 49 3.68 6.19 -6.19
CA ARG A 49 3.66 6.13 -7.65
C ARG A 49 2.64 5.12 -8.17
N ASN A 50 2.49 3.95 -7.54
CA ASN A 50 1.45 2.98 -7.91
C ASN A 50 0.04 3.54 -7.66
N LEU A 51 -0.19 4.17 -6.51
CA LEU A 51 -1.50 4.74 -6.16
C LEU A 51 -1.89 5.90 -7.09
N VAL A 52 -0.94 6.81 -7.36
CA VAL A 52 -1.13 7.95 -8.27
C VAL A 52 -1.35 7.48 -9.71
N GLN A 53 -0.63 6.47 -10.19
CA GLN A 53 -0.83 5.93 -11.54
C GLN A 53 -2.28 5.47 -11.76
N ASP A 54 -2.92 4.92 -10.72
CA ASP A 54 -4.29 4.44 -10.75
C ASP A 54 -5.33 5.45 -10.26
N ASN A 55 -4.94 6.73 -10.11
CA ASN A 55 -5.79 7.83 -9.63
C ASN A 55 -6.48 7.53 -8.30
N VAL A 56 -5.82 6.78 -7.42
CA VAL A 56 -6.33 6.43 -6.10
C VAL A 56 -6.16 7.63 -5.17
N HIS A 57 -7.20 8.00 -4.44
CA HIS A 57 -7.10 8.90 -3.30
C HIS A 57 -6.71 8.08 -2.07
N PHE A 58 -5.66 8.51 -1.39
CA PHE A 58 -5.11 7.80 -0.25
C PHE A 58 -4.71 8.78 0.86
N PRO A 59 -4.59 8.29 2.10
CA PRO A 59 -4.18 9.11 3.23
C PRO A 59 -2.74 9.61 3.07
N LYS A 60 -2.52 10.88 3.42
CA LYS A 60 -1.21 11.55 3.26
C LYS A 60 -0.05 10.78 3.93
N ASP A 61 -0.28 10.22 5.11
CA ASP A 61 0.76 9.60 5.93
C ASP A 61 0.83 8.07 5.76
N VAL A 62 0.28 7.51 4.68
CA VAL A 62 0.24 6.05 4.47
C VAL A 62 1.63 5.40 4.50
N GLY A 63 2.66 6.10 4.03
CA GLY A 63 4.05 5.65 4.07
C GLY A 63 4.58 5.45 5.50
N HIS A 64 4.25 6.35 6.44
CA HIS A 64 4.68 6.23 7.84
C HIS A 64 4.18 4.92 8.49
N PHE A 65 2.95 4.50 8.17
CA PHE A 65 2.39 3.24 8.69
C PHE A 65 3.10 2.02 8.10
N LEU A 66 3.43 2.05 6.80
CA LEU A 66 4.23 1.01 6.17
C LEU A 66 5.65 0.93 6.77
N GLY A 67 6.26 2.09 7.06
CA GLY A 67 7.52 2.21 7.79
C GLY A 67 7.46 1.56 9.16
N HIS A 68 6.39 1.80 9.92
CA HIS A 68 6.21 1.18 11.23
C HIS A 68 6.17 -0.36 11.16
N VAL A 69 5.45 -0.93 10.18
CA VAL A 69 5.45 -2.39 9.95
C VAL A 69 6.85 -2.91 9.65
N TRP A 70 7.64 -2.17 8.86
CA TRP A 70 9.01 -2.56 8.53
C TRP A 70 9.91 -2.64 9.77
N TYR A 71 9.85 -1.61 10.63
CA TYR A 71 10.65 -1.56 11.85
C TYR A 71 10.28 -2.68 12.82
N LEU A 72 8.98 -2.97 13.00
CA LEU A 72 8.55 -4.07 13.86
C LEU A 72 9.05 -5.45 13.36
N LEU A 73 9.10 -5.65 12.04
CA LEU A 73 9.69 -6.86 11.46
C LEU A 73 11.21 -6.91 11.62
N GLU A 74 11.90 -5.79 11.45
CA GLU A 74 13.35 -5.70 11.64
C GLU A 74 13.76 -5.99 13.08
N GLU A 75 13.00 -5.47 14.05
CA GLU A 75 13.23 -5.67 15.47
C GLU A 75 12.75 -7.05 15.97
N GLY A 76 12.11 -7.86 15.12
CA GLY A 76 11.55 -9.17 15.49
C GLY A 76 10.38 -9.08 16.46
N VAL A 77 9.72 -7.94 16.56
CA VAL A 77 8.55 -7.71 17.43
C VAL A 77 7.31 -8.41 16.86
N ILE A 78 7.22 -8.49 15.54
CA ILE A 78 6.16 -9.20 14.82
C ILE A 78 6.74 -10.19 13.81
N ASP A 79 5.96 -11.20 13.45
CA ASP A 79 6.28 -12.13 12.38
C ASP A 79 5.62 -11.73 11.04
N GLU A 80 5.90 -12.49 9.98
CA GLU A 80 5.30 -12.24 8.65
C GLU A 80 3.77 -12.35 8.65
N ALA A 81 3.17 -13.16 9.54
CA ALA A 81 1.72 -13.31 9.61
C ALA A 81 1.08 -12.04 10.18
N ARG A 82 1.58 -11.54 11.31
CA ARG A 82 1.11 -10.29 11.91
C ARG A 82 1.40 -9.09 11.01
N ALA A 83 2.54 -9.08 10.32
CA ALA A 83 2.82 -8.04 9.33
C ALA A 83 1.80 -8.04 8.18
N GLN A 84 1.39 -9.21 7.67
CA GLN A 84 0.36 -9.29 6.64
C GLN A 84 -1.00 -8.74 7.12
N GLU A 85 -1.39 -8.96 8.37
CA GLU A 85 -2.60 -8.36 8.94
C GLU A 85 -2.52 -6.82 8.94
N MET A 86 -1.40 -6.27 9.42
CA MET A 86 -1.19 -4.81 9.43
C MET A 86 -1.16 -4.20 8.02
N LEU A 87 -0.60 -4.93 7.03
CA LEU A 87 -0.63 -4.51 5.63
C LEU A 87 -2.04 -4.53 5.04
N GLU A 88 -2.91 -5.45 5.48
CA GLU A 88 -4.33 -5.44 5.10
C GLU A 88 -5.06 -4.24 5.73
N ASP A 89 -4.77 -3.88 6.99
CA ASP A 89 -5.32 -2.67 7.62
C ASP A 89 -4.94 -1.40 6.85
N ILE A 90 -3.67 -1.28 6.42
CA ILE A 90 -3.20 -0.18 5.56
C ILE A 90 -3.96 -0.17 4.22
N GLY A 91 -4.11 -1.33 3.57
CA GLY A 91 -4.86 -1.47 2.32
C GLY A 91 -6.34 -1.10 2.45
N GLN A 92 -6.94 -1.42 3.60
CA GLN A 92 -8.32 -1.05 3.90
C GLN A 92 -8.45 0.46 4.16
N TRP A 93 -7.48 1.09 4.82
CA TRP A 93 -7.46 2.54 5.02
C TRP A 93 -7.36 3.31 3.69
N ILE A 94 -6.50 2.85 2.77
CA ILE A 94 -6.44 3.36 1.39
C ILE A 94 -7.81 3.22 0.72
N SER A 95 -8.42 2.04 0.80
CA SER A 95 -9.73 1.77 0.20
C SER A 95 -10.82 2.68 0.75
N SER A 96 -10.84 2.92 2.06
CA SER A 96 -11.78 3.83 2.71
C SER A 96 -11.59 5.27 2.25
N CYS A 97 -10.36 5.74 2.10
CA CYS A 97 -10.08 7.06 1.54
C CYS A 97 -10.61 7.19 0.10
N GLU A 98 -10.27 6.24 -0.77
CA GLU A 98 -10.68 6.23 -2.18
C GLU A 98 -12.21 6.14 -2.37
N THR A 99 -12.89 5.40 -1.49
CA THR A 99 -14.35 5.20 -1.59
C THR A 99 -15.16 6.30 -0.94
N SER A 100 -14.61 7.00 0.06
CA SER A 100 -15.31 8.07 0.79
C SER A 100 -15.32 9.42 0.06
N GLN A 101 -14.58 9.58 -1.04
CA GLN A 101 -14.63 10.82 -1.82
C GLN A 101 -16.06 11.09 -2.35
N PRO A 102 -16.52 12.35 -2.36
CA PRO A 102 -17.81 12.72 -2.94
C PRO A 102 -17.95 12.25 -4.38
N THR A 103 -19.14 11.84 -4.78
CA THR A 103 -19.47 11.53 -6.18
C THR A 103 -20.51 12.51 -6.69
N TRP A 104 -20.14 13.29 -7.70
CA TRP A 104 -21.04 14.28 -8.31
C TRP A 104 -21.27 13.96 -9.77
N ARG A 105 -22.55 14.04 -10.16
CA ARG A 105 -22.96 13.86 -11.55
C ARG A 105 -22.27 14.90 -12.43
N GLY A 106 -21.61 14.44 -13.50
CA GLY A 106 -20.90 15.31 -14.44
C GLY A 106 -19.44 15.61 -14.08
N TRP A 107 -18.91 14.99 -13.03
CA TRP A 107 -17.50 15.10 -12.68
C TRP A 107 -16.82 13.75 -12.45
N ASN A 108 -17.25 13.01 -11.42
CA ASN A 108 -16.56 11.81 -10.95
C ASN A 108 -17.53 10.69 -10.50
N CYS A 109 -18.74 10.69 -11.07
CA CYS A 109 -19.74 9.62 -10.94
C CYS A 109 -19.55 8.52 -11.97
#